data_AF-A0A0A9Y3E7-F1
#
_entry.id   AF-A0A0A9Y3E7-F1
#
_cell.length_a   1.000
_cell.length_b   1.000
_cell.length_c   1.000
_cell.angle_alpha   90.00
_cell.angle_beta   90.00
_cell.angle_gamma   90.00
#
_symmetry.space_group_name_H-M   'P 1'
#
loop_
_entity.id
_entity.type
_entity.pdbx_description
1 polymer ?
#
loop_
_entity_poly.entity_id
_entity_poly.type
_entity_poly.pdbx_seq_one_letter_code
_entity_poly.pdbx_strand_id
1 'polypeptide(L)'
;MYRARTNVEIRSVEQEVGVWAVYDPLEIDGGAEGTQDSIHDTSFLDDLDLGGKILLSRDPRMWPLGLRILAPREIDVAQSLKIAGVKITDAPNGTYKSVRYKLGVAEGIAEIGYGRSLPAEINGDYTNAICLSKTNYTGWAPGALKKMVENRMLPLMFHGNPAMVSANSPITDRRGKKSSPIGYLRGVQGFFGLGLMNIPSVLSDRYCIVGKVETECVRPPWWKNEVKSSDINELKEIPQRAND
;
A
#
# COMPACT_ATOMS: atom_id res chain seq x y z
N MET A 1 23.71 -13.29 5.02
CA MET A 1 23.86 -12.91 6.44
C MET A 1 23.11 -13.85 7.38
N TYR A 2 21.79 -14.05 7.24
CA TYR A 2 21.00 -14.89 8.18
C TYR A 2 20.88 -16.39 7.83
N ARG A 3 21.32 -16.82 6.64
CA ARG A 3 21.26 -18.23 6.20
C ARG A 3 22.22 -19.17 6.93
N ALA A 4 23.29 -18.64 7.53
CA ALA A 4 24.47 -19.42 7.94
C ALA A 4 24.22 -20.54 8.96
N ARG A 5 22.98 -20.72 9.45
CA ARG A 5 22.58 -21.74 10.43
C ARG A 5 21.25 -22.42 10.11
N THR A 6 20.73 -22.26 8.90
CA THR A 6 19.44 -22.83 8.50
C THR A 6 19.60 -23.66 7.23
N ASN A 7 19.04 -24.87 7.23
CA ASN A 7 19.04 -25.74 6.05
C ASN A 7 17.99 -25.26 5.03
N VAL A 8 18.32 -24.17 4.33
CA VAL A 8 17.47 -23.57 3.30
C VAL A 8 18.31 -23.31 2.06
N GLU A 9 17.75 -23.65 0.90
CA GLU A 9 18.26 -23.29 -0.41
C GLU A 9 17.55 -22.01 -0.89
N ILE A 10 18.32 -21.04 -1.38
CA ILE A 10 17.81 -19.81 -1.95
C ILE A 10 18.39 -19.69 -3.35
N ARG A 11 17.52 -19.67 -4.35
CA ARG A 11 17.87 -19.45 -5.75
C ARG A 11 17.01 -18.33 -6.33
N SER A 12 17.53 -17.62 -7.32
CA SER A 12 16.71 -16.68 -8.09
C SER A 12 15.83 -17.46 -9.08
N VAL A 13 14.59 -16.99 -9.24
CA VAL A 13 13.63 -17.45 -10.27
C VAL A 13 13.22 -16.30 -11.19
N GLU A 14 13.96 -15.19 -11.16
CA GLU A 14 13.62 -13.98 -11.91
C GLU A 14 13.46 -14.22 -13.42
N GLN A 15 14.28 -15.11 -13.98
CA GLN A 15 14.23 -15.46 -15.41
C GLN A 15 13.23 -16.58 -15.73
N GLU A 16 12.63 -17.21 -14.72
CA GLU A 16 11.67 -18.31 -14.88
C GLU A 16 10.23 -17.83 -14.71
N VAL A 17 10.00 -16.89 -13.78
CA VAL A 17 8.66 -16.50 -13.34
C VAL A 17 8.41 -15.02 -13.63
N GLY A 18 7.25 -14.73 -14.25
CA GLY A 18 6.70 -13.38 -14.36
C GLY A 18 5.73 -13.08 -13.22
N VAL A 19 5.50 -11.78 -12.98
CA VAL A 19 4.54 -11.29 -11.98
C VAL A 19 3.59 -10.32 -12.66
N TRP A 20 2.29 -10.56 -12.49
CA TRP A 20 1.23 -9.72 -13.02
C TRP A 20 0.28 -9.26 -11.92
N ALA A 21 -0.38 -8.13 -12.18
CA ALA A 21 -1.46 -7.61 -11.36
C ALA A 21 -2.72 -7.47 -12.23
N VAL A 22 -3.85 -7.96 -11.72
CA VAL A 22 -5.17 -7.77 -12.33
C VAL A 22 -6.04 -7.09 -11.30
N TYR A 23 -6.65 -5.96 -11.64
CA TYR A 23 -7.43 -5.15 -10.71
C TYR A 23 -8.64 -4.56 -11.44
N ASP A 24 -9.69 -4.24 -10.70
CA ASP A 24 -10.84 -3.53 -11.22
C ASP A 24 -10.66 -2.01 -10.97
N PRO A 25 -10.62 -1.16 -12.02
CA PRO A 25 -10.54 0.29 -11.85
C PRO A 25 -11.71 0.88 -11.04
N LEU A 26 -12.89 0.26 -11.07
CA LEU A 26 -14.10 0.77 -10.40
C LEU A 26 -14.04 0.56 -8.88
N GLU A 27 -13.40 -0.51 -8.41
CA GLU A 27 -13.18 -0.77 -6.99
C GLU A 27 -12.31 0.32 -6.33
N ILE A 28 -11.49 1.00 -7.12
CA ILE A 28 -10.54 2.02 -6.62
C ILE A 28 -11.23 3.39 -6.49
N ASP A 29 -12.12 3.73 -7.43
CA ASP A 29 -12.84 5.00 -7.42
C ASP A 29 -14.03 4.99 -6.44
N GLY A 30 -14.56 3.81 -6.08
CA GLY A 30 -15.64 3.65 -5.10
C GLY A 30 -15.22 3.85 -3.63
N GLY A 31 -13.92 3.94 -3.35
CA GLY A 31 -13.38 4.00 -1.99
C GLY A 31 -13.48 2.66 -1.25
N ALA A 32 -12.55 2.41 -0.32
CA ALA A 32 -12.58 1.22 0.54
C ALA A 32 -13.70 1.23 1.60
N GLU A 33 -14.67 2.16 1.50
CA GLU A 33 -15.95 2.15 2.22
C GLU A 33 -17.00 1.29 1.48
N GLY A 34 -16.57 0.30 0.71
CA GLY A 34 -17.45 -0.77 0.27
C GLY A 34 -18.00 -1.47 1.51
N THR A 35 -19.26 -1.18 1.84
CA THR A 35 -20.16 -2.19 2.39
C THR A 35 -19.92 -3.49 1.62
N GLN A 36 -19.94 -4.65 2.28
CA GLN A 36 -19.81 -5.96 1.62
C GLN A 36 -20.72 -6.15 0.40
N ASP A 37 -21.71 -5.27 0.22
CA ASP A 37 -22.50 -5.07 -1.00
C ASP A 37 -21.79 -4.18 -2.06
N SER A 38 -20.54 -4.47 -2.41
CA SER A 38 -19.93 -3.86 -3.61
C SER A 38 -20.61 -4.43 -4.86
N ILE A 39 -21.11 -3.55 -5.73
CA ILE A 39 -21.82 -3.86 -6.98
C ILE A 39 -21.01 -4.78 -7.94
N HIS A 40 -19.71 -4.95 -7.69
CA HIS A 40 -18.83 -5.87 -8.39
C HIS A 40 -18.41 -7.00 -7.45
N ASP A 41 -19.10 -8.13 -7.53
CA ASP A 41 -18.67 -9.36 -6.87
C ASP A 41 -17.43 -9.90 -7.58
N THR A 42 -16.26 -9.69 -6.98
CA THR A 42 -15.01 -10.30 -7.46
C THR A 42 -14.72 -11.63 -6.79
N SER A 43 -15.63 -12.22 -6.00
CA SER A 43 -15.43 -13.50 -5.29
C SER A 43 -15.11 -14.66 -6.23
N PHE A 44 -15.56 -14.59 -7.50
CA PHE A 44 -15.19 -15.55 -8.54
C PHE A 44 -13.67 -15.66 -8.75
N LEU A 45 -12.90 -14.64 -8.37
CA LEU A 45 -11.44 -14.66 -8.43
C LEU A 45 -10.79 -15.55 -7.37
N ASP A 46 -11.50 -15.87 -6.28
CA ASP A 46 -10.99 -16.74 -5.21
C ASP A 46 -11.04 -18.22 -5.61
N ASP A 47 -12.00 -18.59 -6.48
CA ASP A 47 -12.14 -19.94 -7.05
C ASP A 47 -11.49 -20.08 -8.44
N LEU A 48 -10.86 -19.02 -8.95
CA LEU A 48 -10.26 -19.01 -10.28
C LEU A 48 -9.00 -19.88 -10.32
N ASP A 49 -9.11 -21.02 -11.00
CA ASP A 49 -7.98 -21.89 -11.32
C ASP A 49 -7.64 -21.77 -12.81
N LEU A 50 -6.45 -21.25 -13.12
CA LEU A 50 -5.94 -21.19 -14.49
C LEU A 50 -5.16 -22.45 -14.89
N GLY A 51 -5.06 -23.42 -13.98
CA GLY A 51 -4.34 -24.66 -14.14
C GLY A 51 -2.82 -24.50 -14.21
N GLY A 52 -2.13 -25.64 -14.29
CA GLY A 52 -0.68 -25.67 -14.48
C GLY A 52 0.12 -25.13 -13.29
N LYS A 53 1.23 -24.43 -13.57
CA LYS A 53 2.13 -23.84 -12.56
C LYS A 53 1.82 -22.36 -12.32
N ILE A 54 0.55 -21.96 -12.44
CA ILE A 54 0.10 -20.57 -12.24
C ILE A 54 -0.39 -20.44 -10.81
N LEU A 55 0.15 -19.46 -10.08
CA LEU A 55 -0.29 -19.13 -8.73
C LEU A 55 -1.11 -17.84 -8.77
N LEU A 56 -2.32 -17.91 -8.25
CA LEU A 56 -3.22 -16.77 -8.08
C LEU A 56 -3.36 -16.50 -6.58
N SER A 57 -3.33 -15.23 -6.21
CA SER A 57 -3.57 -14.78 -4.84
C SER A 57 -4.16 -13.38 -4.87
N ARG A 58 -5.09 -13.08 -3.95
CA ARG A 58 -5.43 -11.68 -3.66
C ARG A 58 -4.17 -10.93 -3.25
N ASP A 59 -4.08 -9.65 -3.60
CA ASP A 59 -3.02 -8.79 -3.10
C ASP A 59 -3.12 -8.72 -1.57
N PRO A 60 -2.09 -9.17 -0.83
CA PRO A 60 -2.17 -9.32 0.62
C PRO A 60 -2.26 -7.99 1.36
N ARG A 61 -1.98 -6.87 0.68
CA ARG A 61 -2.03 -5.54 1.29
C ARG A 61 -3.47 -5.07 1.47
N MET A 62 -4.30 -5.25 0.43
CA MET A 62 -5.70 -4.81 0.41
C MET A 62 -6.41 -5.28 -0.86
N TRP A 63 -7.73 -5.48 -0.76
CA TRP A 63 -8.57 -5.99 -1.83
C TRP A 63 -8.61 -5.13 -3.12
N PRO A 64 -8.61 -3.77 -3.11
CA PRO A 64 -8.69 -2.98 -4.34
C PRO A 64 -7.43 -3.04 -5.22
N LEU A 65 -6.34 -3.64 -4.73
CA LEU A 65 -5.16 -3.91 -5.55
C LEU A 65 -5.29 -5.19 -6.38
N GLY A 66 -6.42 -5.90 -6.23
CA GLY A 66 -6.84 -7.01 -7.05
C GLY A 66 -6.06 -8.29 -6.79
N LEU A 67 -5.81 -9.04 -7.87
CA LEU A 67 -5.04 -10.28 -7.87
C LEU A 67 -3.57 -10.05 -8.20
N ARG A 68 -2.75 -10.91 -7.61
CA ARG A 68 -1.37 -11.20 -7.99
C ARG A 68 -1.32 -12.55 -8.67
N ILE A 69 -0.69 -12.57 -9.84
CA ILE A 69 -0.50 -13.78 -10.63
C ILE A 69 1.00 -14.01 -10.78
N LEU A 70 1.47 -15.20 -10.43
CA LEU A 70 2.81 -15.68 -10.72
C LEU A 70 2.70 -16.85 -11.69
N ALA A 71 3.41 -16.79 -12.80
CA ALA A 71 3.41 -17.85 -13.81
C ALA A 71 4.78 -17.95 -14.48
N PRO A 72 5.16 -19.13 -15.02
CA PRO A 72 6.27 -19.24 -15.95
C PRO A 72 6.18 -18.17 -17.05
N ARG A 73 7.32 -17.56 -17.42
CA ARG A 73 7.35 -16.44 -18.38
C ARG A 73 6.82 -16.79 -19.77
N GLU A 74 6.83 -18.07 -20.12
CA GLU A 74 6.34 -18.59 -21.40
C GLU A 74 4.80 -18.68 -21.45
N ILE A 75 4.12 -18.56 -20.30
CA ILE A 75 2.66 -18.58 -20.23
C ILE A 75 2.10 -17.20 -20.55
N ASP A 76 1.19 -17.17 -21.53
CA ASP A 76 0.34 -16.00 -21.78
C ASP A 76 -0.80 -15.94 -20.76
N VAL A 77 -0.54 -15.27 -19.63
CA VAL A 77 -1.51 -15.09 -18.54
C VAL A 77 -2.77 -14.38 -19.03
N ALA A 78 -2.66 -13.42 -19.94
CA ALA A 78 -3.81 -12.69 -20.44
C ALA A 78 -4.74 -13.61 -21.25
N GLN A 79 -4.17 -14.47 -22.08
CA GLN A 79 -4.93 -15.48 -22.81
C GLN A 79 -5.55 -16.52 -21.89
N SER A 80 -4.83 -17.00 -20.87
CA SER A 80 -5.37 -17.93 -19.86
C SER A 80 -6.59 -17.35 -19.14
N LEU A 81 -6.53 -16.08 -18.73
CA LEU A 81 -7.66 -15.37 -18.11
C LEU A 81 -8.87 -15.27 -19.05
N LYS A 82 -8.65 -14.96 -20.33
CA LYS A 82 -9.72 -14.89 -21.34
C LYS A 82 -10.40 -16.25 -21.57
N ILE A 83 -9.62 -17.34 -21.62
CA ILE A 83 -10.15 -18.71 -21.75
C ILE A 83 -11.00 -19.08 -20.53
N ALA A 84 -10.59 -18.66 -19.33
CA ALA A 84 -11.35 -18.82 -18.10
C ALA A 84 -12.59 -17.89 -18.00
N GLY A 85 -12.91 -17.14 -19.06
CA GLY A 85 -14.09 -16.27 -19.12
C GLY A 85 -13.90 -14.90 -18.46
N VAL A 86 -12.68 -14.56 -18.02
CA VAL A 86 -12.40 -13.26 -17.39
C VAL A 86 -12.21 -12.19 -18.46
N LYS A 87 -13.02 -11.13 -18.38
CA LYS A 87 -12.89 -9.97 -19.26
C LYS A 87 -11.78 -9.06 -18.77
N ILE A 88 -10.68 -9.01 -19.51
CA ILE A 88 -9.53 -8.17 -19.19
C ILE A 88 -9.11 -7.31 -20.38
N THR A 89 -8.45 -6.20 -20.09
CA THR A 89 -7.80 -5.33 -21.06
C THR A 89 -6.44 -4.93 -20.55
N ASP A 90 -5.46 -4.79 -21.45
CA ASP A 90 -4.14 -4.31 -21.06
C ASP A 90 -4.22 -2.87 -20.56
N ALA A 91 -3.60 -2.62 -19.41
CA ALA A 91 -3.50 -1.29 -18.86
C ALA A 91 -2.25 -0.58 -19.42
N PRO A 92 -2.35 0.70 -19.84
CA PRO A 92 -1.18 1.47 -20.24
C PRO A 92 -0.10 1.50 -19.15
N ASN A 93 1.15 1.66 -19.56
CA ASN A 93 2.28 1.77 -18.62
C ASN A 93 2.04 2.85 -17.56
N GLY A 94 2.28 2.50 -16.30
CA GLY A 94 2.10 3.39 -15.16
C GLY A 94 0.67 3.46 -14.61
N THR A 95 -0.33 2.87 -15.27
CA THR A 95 -1.72 2.88 -14.75
C THR A 95 -1.82 2.21 -13.38
N TYR A 96 -1.19 1.05 -13.20
CA TYR A 96 -1.16 0.36 -11.90
C TYR A 96 -0.46 1.20 -10.81
N LYS A 97 0.54 2.00 -11.19
CA LYS A 97 1.21 2.92 -10.26
C LYS A 97 0.28 4.06 -9.83
N SER A 98 -0.47 4.64 -10.76
CA SER A 98 -1.50 5.65 -10.43
C SER A 98 -2.53 5.10 -9.45
N VAL A 99 -2.98 3.86 -9.66
CA VAL A 99 -3.89 3.15 -8.77
C VAL A 99 -3.34 3.06 -7.36
N ARG A 100 -2.10 2.58 -7.21
CA ARG A 100 -1.45 2.51 -5.89
C ARG A 100 -1.34 3.88 -5.24
N TYR A 101 -1.03 4.92 -6.01
CA TYR A 101 -0.92 6.29 -5.48
C TYR A 101 -2.27 6.85 -5.01
N LYS A 102 -3.35 6.65 -5.77
CA LYS A 102 -4.72 6.97 -5.32
C LYS A 102 -5.04 6.31 -3.99
N LEU A 103 -4.62 5.05 -3.82
CA LEU A 103 -4.83 4.30 -2.59
C LEU A 103 -3.83 4.63 -1.49
N GLY A 104 -2.74 5.36 -1.75
CA GLY A 104 -1.74 5.66 -0.71
C GLY A 104 -0.77 4.50 -0.41
N VAL A 105 -0.56 3.62 -1.38
CA VAL A 105 0.27 2.41 -1.24
C VAL A 105 1.62 2.59 -1.93
N ALA A 106 2.69 2.56 -1.13
CA ALA A 106 4.05 2.54 -1.64
C ALA A 106 4.47 1.13 -2.11
N GLU A 107 5.26 1.05 -3.17
CA GLU A 107 5.85 -0.19 -3.68
C GLU A 107 7.25 0.08 -4.23
N GLY A 108 8.22 -0.71 -3.78
CA GLY A 108 9.59 -0.65 -4.26
C GLY A 108 10.47 0.44 -3.64
N ILE A 109 11.76 0.40 -4.00
CA ILE A 109 12.81 1.20 -3.37
C ILE A 109 12.67 2.71 -3.62
N ALA A 110 12.13 3.10 -4.77
CA ALA A 110 11.98 4.50 -5.15
C ALA A 110 11.00 5.24 -4.23
N GLU A 111 9.96 4.54 -3.76
CA GLU A 111 8.86 5.12 -2.97
C GLU A 111 9.10 4.93 -1.46
N ILE A 112 9.64 3.78 -1.06
CA ILE A 112 9.85 3.43 0.37
C ILE A 112 11.19 3.96 0.90
N GLY A 113 12.24 3.97 0.06
CA GLY A 113 13.60 4.29 0.45
C GLY A 113 14.26 3.20 1.30
N TYR A 114 15.46 2.77 0.91
CA TYR A 114 16.19 1.73 1.64
C TYR A 114 16.63 2.23 3.04
N GLY A 115 16.09 1.63 4.10
CA GLY A 115 16.45 1.95 5.49
C GLY A 115 16.02 3.36 5.95
N ARG A 116 15.08 4.01 5.23
CA ARG A 116 14.68 5.41 5.51
C ARG A 116 13.30 5.58 6.12
N SER A 117 12.43 4.58 5.98
CA SER A 117 11.05 4.66 6.45
C SER A 117 10.78 3.59 7.50
N LEU A 118 10.06 3.95 8.55
CA LEU A 118 9.50 3.01 9.50
C LEU A 118 8.34 2.23 8.84
N PRO A 119 8.11 0.97 9.22
CA PRO A 119 6.98 0.21 8.71
C PRO A 119 5.62 0.91 8.88
N ALA A 120 5.39 1.60 10.00
CA ALA A 120 4.15 2.35 10.23
C ALA A 120 4.06 3.63 9.38
N GLU A 121 5.19 4.27 9.04
CA GLU A 121 5.22 5.43 8.14
C GLU A 121 4.77 5.06 6.72
N ILE A 122 4.94 3.80 6.31
CA ILE A 122 4.44 3.28 5.02
C ILE A 122 3.10 2.54 5.13
N ASN A 123 2.37 2.74 6.23
CA ASN A 123 1.09 2.09 6.53
C ASN A 123 1.16 0.56 6.64
N GLY A 124 2.32 0.00 7.02
CA GLY A 124 2.52 -1.44 7.16
C GLY A 124 1.64 -2.08 8.25
N ASP A 125 1.22 -1.29 9.24
CA ASP A 125 0.26 -1.65 10.28
C ASP A 125 -1.19 -1.79 9.76
N TYR A 126 -1.50 -1.14 8.64
CA TYR A 126 -2.81 -1.21 7.99
C TYR A 126 -2.85 -2.15 6.78
N THR A 127 -1.70 -2.46 6.18
CA THR A 127 -1.57 -3.27 4.95
C THR A 127 -1.07 -4.69 5.22
N ASN A 128 -1.36 -5.23 6.40
CA ASN A 128 -0.98 -6.58 6.84
C ASN A 128 0.53 -6.88 6.79
N ALA A 129 1.39 -5.86 6.69
CA ALA A 129 2.85 -6.05 6.59
C ALA A 129 3.50 -6.35 7.94
N ILE A 130 2.81 -6.07 9.05
CA ILE A 130 3.32 -6.23 10.41
C ILE A 130 2.34 -7.08 11.21
N CYS A 131 2.85 -8.09 11.92
CA CYS A 131 2.06 -8.91 12.83
C CYS A 131 2.51 -8.66 14.27
N LEU A 132 1.72 -7.93 15.05
CA LEU A 132 2.07 -7.52 16.42
C LEU A 132 2.07 -8.69 17.42
N SER A 133 1.44 -9.82 17.08
CA SER A 133 1.47 -11.03 17.91
C SER A 133 2.70 -11.90 17.65
N LYS A 134 3.41 -11.71 16.53
CA LYS A 134 4.67 -12.42 16.26
C LYS A 134 5.82 -11.69 16.94
N THR A 135 6.52 -12.39 17.82
CA THR A 135 7.73 -11.90 18.50
C THR A 135 9.00 -12.49 17.86
N ASN A 136 10.17 -11.93 18.20
CA ASN A 136 11.49 -12.47 17.86
C ASN A 136 11.88 -12.48 16.37
N TYR A 137 11.46 -11.48 15.59
CA TYR A 137 12.01 -11.22 14.27
C TYR A 137 12.96 -10.01 14.28
N THR A 138 13.89 -9.94 13.32
CA THR A 138 14.86 -8.83 13.22
C THR A 138 14.14 -7.48 13.06
N GLY A 139 14.49 -6.51 13.89
CA GLY A 139 13.83 -5.20 13.88
C GLY A 139 12.50 -5.15 14.64
N TRP A 140 12.11 -6.23 15.33
CA TRP A 140 11.00 -6.20 16.29
C TRP A 140 11.31 -5.21 17.43
N ALA A 141 10.58 -4.12 17.45
CA ALA A 141 10.63 -3.12 18.51
C ALA A 141 9.18 -2.77 18.90
N PRO A 142 8.61 -3.42 19.94
CA PRO A 142 7.19 -3.26 20.31
C PRO A 142 6.78 -1.80 20.48
N GLY A 143 7.66 -0.96 21.01
CA GLY A 143 7.43 0.48 21.19
C GLY A 143 7.46 1.29 19.89
N ALA A 144 8.25 0.89 18.88
CA ALA A 144 8.30 1.56 17.58
C ALA A 144 7.08 1.21 16.70
N LEU A 145 6.50 0.03 16.92
CA LEU A 145 5.32 -0.46 16.19
C LEU A 145 4.00 0.03 16.79
N LYS A 146 4.00 0.36 18.09
CA LYS A 146 2.86 0.92 18.83
C LYS A 146 2.86 2.45 18.91
N LYS A 147 3.98 3.10 18.56
CA LYS A 147 4.05 4.56 18.57
C LYS A 147 3.13 5.11 17.48
N MET A 148 2.26 6.04 17.87
CA MET A 148 1.53 6.88 16.94
C MET A 148 2.57 7.59 16.07
N VAL A 149 2.68 7.18 14.81
CA VAL A 149 3.56 7.84 13.87
C VAL A 149 2.90 9.13 13.42
N GLU A 150 3.57 10.24 13.65
CA GLU A 150 3.10 11.55 13.20
C GLU A 150 3.25 11.71 11.69
N ASN A 151 4.04 10.86 11.02
CA ASN A 151 4.18 10.85 9.57
C ASN A 151 3.62 9.56 8.98
N ARG A 152 2.83 9.65 7.91
CA ARG A 152 2.45 8.47 7.11
C ARG A 152 2.43 8.78 5.63
N MET A 153 2.53 7.71 4.85
CA MET A 153 2.39 7.73 3.41
C MET A 153 0.93 8.05 3.06
N LEU A 154 0.73 9.12 2.30
CA LEU A 154 -0.57 9.61 1.91
C LEU A 154 -0.65 9.84 0.39
N PRO A 155 -1.81 9.57 -0.22
CA PRO A 155 -2.14 10.01 -1.56
C PRO A 155 -2.04 11.53 -1.69
N LEU A 156 -1.55 11.96 -2.84
CA LEU A 156 -1.54 13.36 -3.29
C LEU A 156 -2.27 13.47 -4.61
N MET A 157 -3.13 14.46 -4.76
CA MET A 157 -3.85 14.80 -5.99
C MET A 157 -3.44 16.21 -6.43
N PHE A 158 -2.80 16.32 -7.58
CA PHE A 158 -2.26 17.59 -8.08
C PHE A 158 -3.32 18.36 -8.89
N HIS A 159 -3.54 19.62 -8.53
CA HIS A 159 -4.42 20.56 -9.26
C HIS A 159 -3.65 21.29 -10.36
N GLY A 160 -2.93 20.53 -11.18
CA GLY A 160 -2.03 21.05 -12.20
C GLY A 160 -1.00 20.01 -12.60
N ASN A 161 -0.19 20.31 -13.61
CA ASN A 161 0.80 19.36 -14.12
C ASN A 161 2.03 19.28 -13.17
N PRO A 162 2.32 18.13 -12.53
CA PRO A 162 3.45 17.98 -11.64
C PRO A 162 4.76 17.59 -12.35
N ALA A 163 4.84 17.63 -13.69
CA ALA A 163 5.97 17.12 -14.47
C ALA A 163 7.36 17.64 -14.06
N MET A 164 7.43 18.82 -13.46
CA MET A 164 8.69 19.44 -13.03
C MET A 164 9.08 19.13 -11.57
N VAL A 165 8.26 18.36 -10.85
CA VAL A 165 8.49 18.06 -9.44
C VAL A 165 9.26 16.74 -9.30
N SER A 166 10.41 16.79 -8.63
CA SER A 166 11.26 15.62 -8.40
C SER A 166 10.90 14.89 -7.10
N ALA A 167 11.21 13.59 -7.04
CA ALA A 167 11.09 12.82 -5.80
C ALA A 167 11.89 13.48 -4.66
N ASN A 168 11.38 13.38 -3.44
CA ASN A 168 11.88 14.05 -2.24
C ASN A 168 11.79 15.58 -2.24
N SER A 169 11.07 16.18 -3.18
CA SER A 169 10.69 17.60 -3.08
C SER A 169 9.94 17.86 -1.78
N PRO A 170 10.26 18.97 -1.06
CA PRO A 170 9.54 19.34 0.14
C PRO A 170 8.08 19.71 -0.19
N ILE A 171 7.19 19.33 0.70
CA ILE A 171 5.77 19.66 0.64
C ILE A 171 5.51 20.72 1.72
N THR A 172 4.96 21.86 1.34
CA THR A 172 4.77 22.99 2.24
C THR A 172 3.30 23.28 2.48
N ASP A 173 3.01 23.90 3.63
CA ASP A 173 1.68 24.40 3.95
C ASP A 173 1.25 25.47 2.94
N ARG A 174 0.02 25.35 2.42
CA ARG A 174 -0.53 26.30 1.45
C ARG A 174 -0.61 27.72 2.00
N ARG A 175 -0.87 27.86 3.31
CA ARG A 175 -1.04 29.16 3.97
C ARG A 175 0.28 29.81 4.37
N GLY A 176 1.42 29.13 4.16
CA GLY A 176 2.75 29.61 4.53
C GLY A 176 2.93 29.80 6.04
N LYS A 177 2.10 29.18 6.88
CA LYS A 177 2.16 29.33 8.35
C LYS A 177 3.33 28.59 8.97
N LYS A 178 3.82 27.53 8.31
CA LYS A 178 4.92 26.70 8.78
C LYS A 178 6.18 26.98 7.95
N SER A 179 7.30 27.19 8.64
CA SER A 179 8.61 27.38 8.02
C SER A 179 9.28 26.06 7.62
N SER A 180 8.91 24.95 8.27
CA SER A 180 9.37 23.61 7.92
C SER A 180 8.41 22.91 6.94
N PRO A 181 8.93 22.01 6.08
CA PRO A 181 8.09 21.14 5.27
C PRO A 181 7.13 20.32 6.13
N ILE A 182 5.89 20.17 5.65
CA ILE A 182 4.86 19.31 6.26
C ILE A 182 4.89 17.88 5.70
N GLY A 183 5.84 17.59 4.82
CA GLY A 183 6.05 16.28 4.24
C GLY A 183 7.06 16.33 3.10
N TYR A 184 7.28 15.18 2.49
CA TYR A 184 8.17 15.03 1.33
C TYR A 184 7.56 14.10 0.30
N LEU A 185 7.66 14.51 -0.97
CA LEU A 185 7.18 13.72 -2.09
C LEU A 185 7.99 12.41 -2.21
N ARG A 186 7.32 11.31 -2.52
CA ARG A 186 7.93 9.98 -2.75
C ARG A 186 7.77 9.50 -4.18
N GLY A 187 6.72 9.95 -4.87
CA GLY A 187 6.61 9.74 -6.31
C GLY A 187 5.39 10.38 -6.92
N VAL A 188 5.38 10.44 -8.25
CA VAL A 188 4.33 11.08 -9.08
C VAL A 188 4.05 10.18 -10.28
N GLN A 189 2.78 10.07 -10.65
CA GLN A 189 2.29 9.39 -11.83
C GLN A 189 1.01 10.09 -12.30
N GLY A 190 1.06 10.74 -13.47
CA GLY A 190 -0.04 11.60 -13.94
C GLY A 190 -0.33 12.72 -12.94
N PHE A 191 -1.59 12.85 -12.51
CA PHE A 191 -2.03 13.81 -11.49
C PHE A 191 -2.05 13.25 -10.07
N PHE A 192 -1.54 12.04 -9.88
CA PHE A 192 -1.47 11.38 -8.57
C PHE A 192 -0.03 11.32 -8.09
N GLY A 193 0.15 11.42 -6.78
CA GLY A 193 1.43 11.23 -6.14
C GLY A 193 1.28 10.56 -4.80
N LEU A 194 2.44 10.36 -4.19
CA LEU A 194 2.58 9.73 -2.89
C LEU A 194 3.52 10.59 -2.06
N GLY A 195 3.09 10.99 -0.86
CA GLY A 195 3.87 11.83 0.04
C GLY A 195 4.03 11.18 1.40
N LEU A 196 5.22 11.25 1.99
CA LEU A 196 5.38 11.00 3.42
C LEU A 196 5.03 12.30 4.16
N MET A 197 3.85 12.33 4.76
CA MET A 197 3.20 13.54 5.26
C MET A 197 3.04 13.52 6.76
N ASN A 198 3.20 14.68 7.39
CA ASN A 198 2.87 14.88 8.79
C ASN A 198 1.34 14.93 8.99
N ILE A 199 0.79 13.95 9.69
CA ILE A 199 -0.66 13.74 9.89
C ILE A 199 -1.34 14.92 10.58
N PRO A 200 -0.83 15.47 11.70
CA PRO A 200 -1.43 16.67 12.29
C PRO A 200 -1.52 17.85 11.32
N SER A 201 -0.53 18.01 10.43
CA SER A 201 -0.54 19.05 9.41
C SER A 201 -1.66 18.85 8.39
N VAL A 202 -1.78 17.64 7.85
CA VAL A 202 -2.80 17.30 6.84
C VAL A 202 -4.22 17.35 7.42
N LEU A 203 -4.39 16.96 8.68
CA LEU A 203 -5.69 17.07 9.36
C LEU A 203 -6.12 18.53 9.57
N SER A 204 -5.17 19.46 9.68
CA SER A 204 -5.46 20.89 9.84
C SER A 204 -5.80 21.60 8.53
N ASP A 205 -5.16 21.19 7.43
CA ASP A 205 -5.47 21.62 6.07
C ASP A 205 -5.03 20.53 5.09
N ARG A 206 -5.99 20.01 4.32
CA ARG A 206 -5.71 18.98 3.32
C ARG A 206 -5.00 19.54 2.09
N TYR A 207 -5.00 20.86 1.90
CA TYR A 207 -4.34 21.50 0.77
C TYR A 207 -2.90 21.90 1.11
N CYS A 208 -1.99 21.56 0.23
CA CYS A 208 -0.55 21.81 0.34
C CYS A 208 0.03 22.25 -1.00
N ILE A 209 1.30 22.67 -1.00
CA ILE A 209 2.04 23.02 -2.20
C ILE A 209 3.22 22.07 -2.36
N VAL A 210 3.40 21.56 -3.57
CA VAL A 210 4.61 20.83 -3.96
C VAL A 210 5.27 21.57 -5.12
N GLY A 211 6.45 22.13 -4.87
CA GLY A 211 7.09 23.06 -5.81
C GLY A 211 6.24 24.32 -5.99
N LYS A 212 5.47 24.38 -7.09
CA LYS A 212 4.54 25.48 -7.42
C LYS A 212 3.11 24.99 -7.70
N VAL A 213 2.83 23.72 -7.46
CA VAL A 213 1.55 23.10 -7.82
C VAL A 213 0.71 22.92 -6.56
N GLU A 214 -0.51 23.45 -6.57
CA GLU A 214 -1.49 23.18 -5.52
C GLU A 214 -1.86 21.71 -5.54
N THR A 215 -1.85 21.10 -4.37
CA THR A 215 -1.97 19.65 -4.21
C THR A 215 -2.87 19.36 -3.03
N GLU A 216 -3.83 18.47 -3.23
CA GLU A 216 -4.67 17.94 -2.16
C GLU A 216 -4.07 16.65 -1.61
N CYS A 217 -3.91 16.59 -0.29
CA CYS A 217 -3.56 15.38 0.41
C CYS A 217 -4.83 14.66 0.85
N VAL A 218 -5.00 13.42 0.39
CA VAL A 218 -6.24 12.67 0.59
C VAL A 218 -6.01 11.61 1.65
N ARG A 219 -6.91 11.51 2.63
CA ARG A 219 -6.89 10.39 3.58
C ARG A 219 -7.30 9.12 2.84
N PRO A 220 -6.51 8.02 2.88
CA PRO A 220 -6.90 6.78 2.24
C PRO A 220 -8.22 6.26 2.81
N PRO A 221 -9.14 5.78 1.96
CA PRO A 221 -10.47 5.36 2.41
C PRO A 221 -10.43 4.09 3.28
N TRP A 222 -9.34 3.32 3.21
CA TRP A 222 -9.15 2.09 3.98
C TRP A 222 -8.46 2.33 5.34
N TRP A 223 -8.10 3.57 5.65
CA TRP A 223 -7.62 3.89 6.99
C TRP A 223 -8.76 3.72 7.98
N LYS A 224 -8.63 2.73 8.86
CA LYS A 224 -9.53 2.56 10.00
C LYS A 224 -9.67 3.90 10.73
N ASN A 225 -10.89 4.25 11.12
CA ASN A 225 -11.09 5.32 12.08
C ASN A 225 -10.27 4.97 13.33
N GLU A 226 -9.58 5.97 13.89
CA GLU A 226 -8.77 5.73 15.08
C GLU A 226 -9.68 5.11 16.15
N VAL A 227 -9.34 3.89 16.54
CA VAL A 227 -9.94 3.19 17.66
C VAL A 227 -9.80 4.12 18.85
N LYS A 228 -10.92 4.56 19.43
CA LYS A 228 -10.88 5.43 20.61
C LYS A 228 -10.06 4.69 21.68
N SER A 229 -9.29 5.43 22.48
CA SER A 229 -8.40 4.85 23.50
C SER A 229 -9.12 3.92 24.50
N SER A 230 -10.46 3.92 24.54
CA SER A 230 -11.30 2.96 25.23
C SER A 230 -11.09 1.51 24.80
N ASP A 231 -10.92 1.24 23.50
CA ASP A 231 -10.99 -0.14 23.00
C ASP A 231 -9.63 -0.87 23.10
N ILE A 232 -8.56 -0.13 23.41
CA ILE A 232 -7.23 -0.68 23.72
C ILE A 232 -7.19 -1.31 25.13
N ASN A 233 -8.11 -0.93 26.03
CA ASN A 233 -8.17 -1.50 27.37
C ASN A 233 -8.84 -2.88 27.40
N GLU A 234 -9.76 -3.19 26.48
CA GLU A 234 -10.39 -4.51 26.41
C GLU A 234 -9.42 -5.63 25.96
N LEU A 235 -8.39 -5.31 25.17
CA LEU A 235 -7.36 -6.28 24.76
C LEU A 235 -6.34 -6.61 25.87
N LYS A 236 -6.38 -5.92 27.02
CA LYS A 236 -5.53 -6.21 28.18
C LYS A 236 -6.17 -7.19 29.16
N GLU A 237 -7.46 -7.52 29.00
CA GLU A 237 -8.19 -8.43 29.89
C GLU A 237 -8.33 -9.85 29.33
N ILE A 238 -7.34 -10.34 28.58
CA ILE A 238 -7.24 -11.79 28.35
C ILE A 238 -6.71 -12.40 29.65
N PRO A 239 -7.45 -13.29 30.34
CA PRO A 239 -7.00 -13.85 31.60
C PRO A 239 -5.71 -14.63 31.38
N GLN A 240 -4.65 -14.28 32.11
CA GLN A 240 -3.48 -15.13 32.22
C GLN A 240 -3.97 -16.47 32.79
N ARG A 241 -3.96 -17.52 31.96
CA ARG A 241 -4.20 -18.88 32.44
C ARG A 241 -3.18 -19.16 33.54
N ALA A 242 -3.70 -19.49 34.72
CA ALA A 242 -2.94 -20.01 35.84
C ALA A 242 -2.14 -21.23 35.35
N ASN A 243 -0.83 -21.19 35.53
CA ASN A 243 0.00 -22.39 35.46
C ASN A 243 0.08 -22.95 36.87
N ASP A 244 -0.37 -24.20 37.01
CA ASP A 244 -0.07 -25.10 38.12
C ASP A 244 1.45 -25.36 38.24
#